data_AF-L1IWN1-F1
#
_entry.id   AF-L1IWN1-F1
#
_cell.length_a   1.000
_cell.length_b   1.000
_cell.length_c   1.000
_cell.angle_alpha   90.00
_cell.angle_beta   90.00
_cell.angle_gamma   90.00
#
_symmetry.space_group_name_H-M   'P 1'
#
loop_
_entity.id
_entity.type
_entity.pdbx_description
1 polymer ?
#
loop_
_entity_poly.entity_id
_entity_poly.type
_entity_poly.pdbx_seq_one_letter_code
_entity_poly.pdbx_strand_id
1 'polypeptide(L)'
;FSARGVRLIDFGLSIDRRLYEEGTTFVGRSGTSSFECAEMKEGRAWTEQGDLHALCGVIHALLHNEYMEVEAKAEEGQRLVRMPRMGFKRYWQVSMWTEFFSSLLNVGSCEQVPDKRTRREELEGYFERNESKRSAVRMALIKQELLLHQPQ
;
A
#
# COMPACT_ATOMS: atom_id res chain seq x y z
N PHE A 1 -24.57 2.08 -5.71
CA PHE A 1 -23.13 2.41 -5.75
C PHE A 1 -22.43 2.53 -4.38
N SER A 2 -23.12 2.40 -3.23
CA SER A 2 -22.48 2.34 -1.90
C SER A 2 -22.64 0.94 -1.29
N ALA A 3 -21.77 0.00 -1.64
CA ALA A 3 -21.82 -1.37 -1.11
C ALA A 3 -20.51 -1.82 -0.42
N ARG A 4 -19.47 -0.97 -0.38
CA ARG A 4 -18.11 -1.39 0.05
C ARG A 4 -17.47 -0.52 1.14
N GLY A 5 -18.19 0.40 1.77
CA GLY A 5 -17.74 1.15 2.96
C GLY A 5 -16.58 2.14 2.77
N VAL A 6 -15.87 2.11 1.64
CA VAL A 6 -14.73 3.00 1.32
C VAL A 6 -14.91 3.56 -0.10
N ARG A 7 -14.50 4.82 -0.30
CA ARG A 7 -14.49 5.50 -1.59
C ARG A 7 -13.17 6.26 -1.79
N LEU A 8 -12.53 6.05 -2.94
CA LEU A 8 -11.42 6.90 -3.36
C LEU A 8 -11.97 8.22 -3.88
N ILE A 9 -11.37 9.32 -3.43
CA ILE A 9 -11.73 10.69 -3.78
C ILE A 9 -10.46 11.46 -4.18
N ASP A 10 -10.64 12.72 -4.57
CA ASP A 10 -9.57 13.65 -4.93
C ASP A 10 -8.67 13.16 -6.07
N PHE A 11 -9.12 13.40 -7.29
CA PHE A 11 -8.42 13.03 -8.52
C PHE A 11 -7.60 14.19 -9.11
N GLY A 12 -7.26 15.21 -8.31
CA GLY A 12 -6.60 16.43 -8.79
C GLY A 12 -5.21 16.21 -9.40
N LEU A 13 -4.53 15.13 -9.02
CA LEU A 13 -3.22 14.71 -9.54
C LEU A 13 -3.27 13.39 -10.31
N SER A 14 -4.46 12.90 -10.65
CA SER A 14 -4.60 11.64 -11.37
C SER A 14 -4.13 11.78 -12.82
N ILE A 15 -3.47 10.73 -13.31
CA ILE A 15 -2.95 10.67 -14.68
C ILE A 15 -3.81 9.71 -15.50
N ASP A 16 -4.47 10.22 -16.54
CA ASP A 16 -5.15 9.38 -17.51
C ASP A 16 -4.15 8.84 -18.54
N ARG A 17 -3.68 7.61 -18.31
CA ARG A 17 -2.69 6.94 -19.17
C ARG A 17 -3.19 6.72 -20.61
N ARG A 18 -4.50 6.76 -20.86
CA ARG A 18 -5.08 6.57 -22.21
C ARG A 18 -4.81 7.75 -23.14
N LEU A 19 -4.40 8.89 -22.58
CA LEU A 19 -4.02 10.09 -23.34
C LEU A 19 -2.57 10.04 -23.84
N TYR A 20 -1.83 8.98 -23.51
CA TYR A 20 -0.43 8.79 -23.88
C TYR A 20 -0.27 7.51 -24.71
N GLU A 21 0.84 7.43 -25.44
CA GLU A 21 1.21 6.22 -26.19
C GLU A 21 1.46 5.04 -25.24
N GLU A 22 1.21 3.83 -25.72
CA GLU A 22 1.49 2.61 -24.97
C GLU A 22 2.98 2.55 -24.60
N GLY A 23 3.27 2.16 -23.35
CA GLY A 23 4.63 2.16 -22.82
C GLY A 23 5.13 3.50 -22.28
N THR A 24 4.33 4.57 -22.32
CA THR A 24 4.71 5.85 -21.71
C THR A 24 5.01 5.70 -20.22
N THR A 25 6.14 6.26 -19.79
CA THR A 25 6.57 6.36 -18.40
C THR A 25 6.74 7.82 -17.99
N PHE A 26 6.70 8.08 -16.69
CA PHE A 26 6.79 9.44 -16.15
C PHE A 26 8.08 9.61 -15.34
N VAL A 27 8.68 10.80 -15.43
CA VAL A 27 9.79 11.22 -14.58
C VAL A 27 9.37 12.54 -13.93
N GLY A 28 9.51 12.62 -12.62
CA GLY A 28 9.04 13.77 -11.85
C GLY A 28 8.80 13.41 -10.41
N ARG A 29 8.59 14.43 -9.59
CA ARG A 29 8.34 14.31 -8.15
C ARG A 29 6.92 14.77 -7.85
N SER A 30 6.28 14.19 -6.84
CA SER A 30 4.95 14.63 -6.39
C SER A 30 4.99 15.95 -5.63
N GLY A 31 6.18 16.41 -5.21
CA GLY A 31 6.37 17.66 -4.47
C GLY A 31 6.08 17.56 -2.97
N THR A 32 5.60 16.39 -2.50
CA THR A 32 5.38 16.12 -1.07
C THR A 32 6.16 14.86 -0.68
N SER A 33 7.18 15.03 0.15
CA SER A 33 8.19 13.99 0.44
C SER A 33 7.61 12.65 0.98
N SER A 34 6.49 12.70 1.69
CA SER A 34 5.78 11.52 2.21
C SER A 34 5.00 10.74 1.14
N PHE A 35 4.78 11.33 -0.03
CA PHE A 35 4.05 10.72 -1.16
C PHE A 35 4.97 10.35 -2.33
N GLU A 36 6.28 10.55 -2.19
CA GLU A 36 7.24 10.21 -3.22
C GLU A 36 7.64 8.73 -3.11
N CYS A 37 7.35 7.95 -4.15
CA CYS A 37 7.86 6.59 -4.26
C CYS A 37 9.38 6.57 -4.46
N ALA A 38 9.97 5.37 -4.38
CA ALA A 38 11.42 5.21 -4.53
C ALA A 38 11.93 5.74 -5.87
N GLU A 39 11.22 5.44 -6.96
CA GLU A 39 11.55 5.91 -8.30
C GLU A 39 11.57 7.44 -8.38
N MET A 40 10.56 8.11 -7.81
CA MET A 40 10.51 9.58 -7.76
C MET A 40 11.72 10.16 -6.99
N LYS A 41 12.07 9.57 -5.84
CA LYS A 41 13.21 10.01 -5.02
C LYS A 41 14.55 9.82 -5.72
N GLU A 42 14.66 8.77 -6.52
CA GLU A 42 15.87 8.39 -7.26
C GLU A 42 15.94 9.03 -8.66
N GLY A 43 14.92 9.79 -9.08
CA GLY A 43 14.85 10.35 -10.43
C GLY A 43 14.69 9.30 -11.53
N ARG A 44 14.16 8.11 -11.20
CA ARG A 44 13.87 7.04 -12.14
C ARG A 44 12.46 7.19 -12.72
N ALA A 45 12.26 6.57 -13.88
CA ALA A 45 10.95 6.47 -14.50
C ALA A 45 9.98 5.65 -13.64
N TRP A 46 8.72 6.09 -13.57
CA TRP A 46 7.64 5.45 -12.83
C TRP A 46 6.30 5.53 -13.58
N THR A 47 5.38 4.65 -13.21
CA THR A 47 3.98 4.61 -13.65
C THR A 47 3.09 4.28 -12.44
N GLU A 48 2.67 3.03 -12.26
CA GLU A 48 1.81 2.61 -11.15
C GLU A 48 2.55 2.52 -9.80
N GLN A 49 3.89 2.57 -9.80
CA GLN A 49 4.70 2.51 -8.58
C GLN A 49 4.34 3.62 -7.57
N GLY A 50 3.89 4.79 -8.05
CA GLY A 50 3.40 5.87 -7.20
C GLY A 50 2.18 5.43 -6.37
N ASP A 51 1.17 4.87 -7.03
CA ASP A 51 -0.05 4.36 -6.37
C ASP A 51 0.25 3.17 -5.45
N LEU A 52 1.17 2.28 -5.84
CA LEU A 52 1.58 1.15 -4.99
C LEU A 52 2.26 1.64 -3.70
N HIS A 53 3.13 2.65 -3.81
CA HIS A 53 3.75 3.27 -2.65
C HIS A 53 2.72 3.93 -1.73
N ALA A 54 1.75 4.65 -2.31
CA ALA A 54 0.66 5.27 -1.57
C ALA A 54 -0.20 4.23 -0.84
N LEU A 55 -0.51 3.10 -1.50
CA LEU A 55 -1.23 1.99 -0.88
C LEU A 55 -0.47 1.41 0.34
N CYS A 56 0.84 1.20 0.20
CA CYS A 56 1.70 0.82 1.33
C CYS A 56 1.65 1.87 2.45
N GLY A 57 1.67 3.15 2.11
CA GLY A 57 1.55 4.26 3.06
C GLY A 57 0.26 4.22 3.87
N VAL A 58 -0.88 4.02 3.21
CA VAL A 58 -2.20 3.91 3.88
C VAL A 58 -2.24 2.69 4.79
N ILE A 59 -1.81 1.52 4.32
CA ILE A 59 -1.81 0.29 5.12
C ILE A 59 -0.87 0.40 6.32
N HIS A 60 0.31 1.00 6.14
CA HIS A 60 1.24 1.26 7.22
C HIS A 60 0.62 2.17 8.29
N ALA A 61 -0.05 3.26 7.88
CA ALA A 61 -0.73 4.16 8.80
C ALA A 61 -1.84 3.43 9.58
N LEU A 62 -2.60 2.55 8.93
CA LEU A 62 -3.63 1.75 9.61
C LEU A 62 -3.04 0.73 10.61
N LEU A 63 -1.85 0.19 10.33
CA LEU A 63 -1.17 -0.77 11.20
C LEU A 63 -0.47 -0.10 12.39
N HIS A 64 0.24 0.99 12.13
CA HIS A 64 1.18 1.60 13.07
C HIS A 64 0.71 2.94 13.64
N ASN A 65 -0.34 3.55 13.08
CA ASN A 65 -0.79 4.90 13.41
C ASN A 65 0.30 5.97 13.18
N GLU A 66 1.16 5.74 12.19
CA GLU A 66 2.27 6.62 11.82
C GLU A 66 2.48 6.57 10.30
N TYR A 67 2.94 7.68 9.72
CA TYR A 67 3.30 7.73 8.31
C TYR A 67 4.45 6.78 7.98
N MET A 68 4.40 6.19 6.80
CA MET A 68 5.41 5.23 6.37
C MET A 68 6.72 5.92 6.03
N GLU A 69 7.80 5.55 6.72
CA GLU A 69 9.16 5.78 6.26
C GLU A 69 9.70 4.49 5.64
N VAL A 70 10.38 4.59 4.50
CA VAL A 70 10.97 3.44 3.80
C VAL A 70 12.48 3.50 3.92
N GLU A 71 13.08 2.38 4.28
CA GLU A 71 14.52 2.18 4.31
C GLU A 71 14.95 1.10 3.31
N ALA A 72 16.13 1.29 2.72
CA ALA A 72 16.76 0.30 1.85
C ALA A 72 17.78 -0.49 2.67
N LYS A 73 17.59 -1.80 2.78
CA LYS A 73 18.52 -2.71 3.43
C LYS A 73 19.26 -3.53 2.38
N ALA A 74 20.55 -3.72 2.57
CA ALA A 74 21.30 -4.70 1.81
C ALA A 74 20.92 -6.10 2.32
N GLU A 75 20.38 -6.95 1.44
CA GLU A 75 20.42 -8.39 1.68
C GLU A 75 21.83 -8.90 1.37
N GLU A 76 22.30 -9.91 2.11
CA GLU A 76 23.65 -10.47 1.96
C GLU A 76 23.99 -10.77 0.49
N GLY A 77 24.85 -9.94 -0.10
CA GLY A 77 25.33 -10.06 -1.48
C GLY A 77 24.34 -9.65 -2.58
N GLN A 78 23.22 -8.98 -2.29
CA GLN A 78 22.13 -8.73 -3.25
C GLN A 78 21.70 -7.26 -3.38
N ARG A 79 20.73 -7.03 -4.28
CA ARG A 79 20.02 -5.77 -4.53
C ARG A 79 19.42 -5.22 -3.23
N LEU A 80 19.48 -3.90 -3.06
CA LEU A 80 18.81 -3.21 -1.96
C LEU A 80 17.30 -3.51 -1.95
N VAL A 81 16.82 -4.07 -0.84
CA VAL A 81 15.40 -4.34 -0.60
C VAL A 81 14.82 -3.20 0.23
N ARG A 82 13.77 -2.58 -0.28
CA ARG A 82 13.03 -1.50 0.38
C ARG A 82 11.93 -2.06 1.25
N MET A 83 11.89 -1.65 2.50
CA MET A 83 10.86 -2.04 3.48
C MET A 83 10.47 -0.84 4.35
N PRO A 84 9.28 -0.87 4.99
CA PRO A 84 8.98 0.08 6.04
C PRO A 84 10.04 0.03 7.15
N ARG A 85 10.48 1.20 7.61
CA ARG A 85 11.46 1.35 8.69
C ARG A 85 10.94 0.78 10.00
N MET A 86 9.64 0.94 10.25
CA MET A 86 8.99 0.34 11.42
C MET A 86 8.69 -1.13 11.17
N GLY A 87 9.24 -1.99 12.02
CA GLY A 87 9.03 -3.43 11.94
C GLY A 87 7.64 -3.87 12.40
N PHE A 88 7.16 -4.99 11.85
CA PHE A 88 5.88 -5.58 12.21
C PHE A 88 5.90 -6.20 13.62
N LYS A 89 4.79 -6.08 14.35
CA LYS A 89 4.67 -6.68 15.68
C LYS A 89 4.65 -8.21 15.58
N ARG A 90 5.31 -8.90 16.53
CA ARG A 90 5.46 -10.37 16.55
C ARG A 90 4.16 -11.17 16.45
N TYR A 91 3.04 -10.60 16.90
CA TYR A 91 1.72 -11.23 16.92
C TYR A 91 0.86 -10.88 15.70
N TRP A 92 1.43 -10.17 14.73
CA TRP A 92 0.83 -9.96 13.42
C TRP A 92 1.26 -11.05 12.44
N GLN A 93 0.68 -11.05 11.26
CA GLN A 93 1.09 -11.94 10.17
C GLN A 93 2.34 -11.39 9.50
N VAL A 94 3.48 -11.51 10.19
CA VAL A 94 4.76 -10.91 9.79
C VAL A 94 5.17 -11.36 8.41
N SER A 95 5.07 -12.66 8.07
CA SER A 95 5.43 -13.16 6.74
C SER A 95 4.57 -12.55 5.64
N MET A 96 3.24 -12.56 5.81
CA MET A 96 2.27 -11.98 4.87
C MET A 96 2.51 -10.49 4.67
N TRP A 97 2.75 -9.74 5.75
CA TRP A 97 3.06 -8.31 5.65
C TRP A 97 4.40 -8.06 4.98
N THR A 98 5.44 -8.83 5.31
CA THR A 98 6.75 -8.72 4.66
C THR A 98 6.63 -8.94 3.16
N GLU A 99 5.93 -9.98 2.72
CA GLU A 99 5.73 -10.27 1.30
C GLU A 99 4.88 -9.18 0.61
N PHE A 100 3.81 -8.73 1.28
CA PHE A 100 2.97 -7.64 0.79
C PHE A 100 3.79 -6.37 0.53
N PHE A 101 4.50 -5.86 1.54
CA PHE A 101 5.26 -4.62 1.40
C PHE A 101 6.45 -4.79 0.44
N SER A 102 7.16 -5.91 0.49
CA SER A 102 8.30 -6.15 -0.41
C SER A 102 7.85 -6.16 -1.88
N SER A 103 6.76 -6.84 -2.20
CA SER A 103 6.25 -6.95 -3.59
C SER A 103 5.84 -5.60 -4.18
N LEU A 104 5.33 -4.67 -3.36
CA LEU A 104 4.81 -3.39 -3.82
C LEU A 104 5.85 -2.26 -3.79
N LEU A 105 6.84 -2.32 -2.88
CA LEU A 105 7.90 -1.32 -2.76
C LEU A 105 9.12 -1.61 -3.66
N ASN A 106 9.24 -2.82 -4.20
CA ASN A 106 10.41 -3.27 -4.95
C ASN A 106 10.08 -3.69 -6.39
N VAL A 107 9.22 -2.94 -7.07
CA VAL A 107 8.86 -3.20 -8.46
C VAL A 107 10.09 -3.08 -9.36
N GLY A 108 10.33 -4.09 -10.20
CA GLY A 108 11.54 -4.21 -11.01
C GLY A 108 11.68 -3.13 -12.08
N SER A 109 10.59 -2.82 -12.77
CA SER A 109 10.49 -1.81 -13.84
C SER A 109 9.03 -1.37 -14.05
N CYS A 110 8.78 -0.36 -14.89
CA CYS A 110 7.42 0.05 -15.25
C CYS A 110 6.62 -1.02 -16.03
N GLU A 111 7.29 -2.03 -16.58
CA GLU A 111 6.67 -3.15 -17.30
C GLU A 111 6.33 -4.33 -16.38
N GLN A 112 6.94 -4.37 -15.19
CA GLN A 112 6.85 -5.48 -14.24
C GLN A 112 5.97 -5.13 -13.03
N VAL A 113 4.91 -4.34 -13.24
CA VAL A 113 4.00 -3.98 -12.15
C VAL A 113 3.38 -5.26 -11.55
N PRO A 114 3.46 -5.46 -10.23
CA PRO A 114 3.00 -6.70 -9.58
C PRO A 114 1.49 -6.86 -9.73
N ASP A 115 1.05 -8.12 -9.84
CA ASP A 115 -0.38 -8.43 -9.80
C ASP A 115 -0.96 -8.19 -8.40
N LYS A 116 -1.78 -7.15 -8.31
CA LYS A 116 -2.50 -6.75 -7.10
C LYS A 116 -3.54 -7.78 -6.67
N ARG A 117 -4.04 -8.62 -7.59
CA ARG A 117 -5.04 -9.66 -7.31
C ARG A 117 -4.51 -10.69 -6.33
N THR A 118 -3.31 -11.21 -6.56
CA THR A 118 -2.66 -12.20 -5.69
C THR A 118 -2.56 -11.70 -4.26
N ARG A 119 -2.12 -10.45 -4.08
CA ARG A 119 -2.02 -9.81 -2.75
C ARG A 119 -3.38 -9.65 -2.07
N ARG A 120 -4.41 -9.28 -2.83
CA ARG A 120 -5.78 -9.20 -2.32
C ARG A 120 -6.31 -10.57 -1.89
N GLU A 121 -6.16 -11.59 -2.72
CA GLU A 121 -6.63 -12.96 -2.45
C GLU A 121 -5.94 -13.57 -1.23
N GLU A 122 -4.66 -13.24 -1.00
CA GLU A 122 -3.95 -13.66 0.21
C GLU A 122 -4.56 -13.03 1.48
N LEU A 123 -4.84 -11.73 1.46
CA LEU A 123 -5.49 -11.00 2.56
C LEU A 123 -6.92 -11.51 2.81
N GLU A 124 -7.70 -11.69 1.74
CA GLU A 124 -9.07 -12.22 1.80
C GLU A 124 -9.06 -13.65 2.34
N GLY A 125 -8.18 -14.51 1.82
CA GLY A 125 -8.06 -15.89 2.28
C GLY A 125 -7.64 -15.99 3.75
N TYR A 126 -6.73 -15.12 4.22
CA TYR A 126 -6.41 -15.05 5.65
C TYR A 126 -7.64 -14.66 6.49
N PHE A 127 -8.39 -13.66 6.05
CA PHE A 127 -9.61 -13.21 6.73
C PHE A 127 -10.69 -14.32 6.76
N GLU A 128 -10.92 -15.00 5.64
CA GLU A 128 -11.89 -16.09 5.53
C GLU A 128 -11.51 -17.35 6.31
N ARG A 129 -10.22 -17.61 6.52
CA ARG A 129 -9.78 -18.74 7.35
C ARG A 129 -9.74 -18.42 8.85
N ASN A 130 -9.65 -17.14 9.21
CA ASN A 130 -9.49 -16.72 10.61
C ASN A 130 -10.80 -16.22 11.24
N GLU A 131 -11.58 -17.13 11.81
CA GLU A 131 -12.89 -16.82 12.40
C GLU A 131 -12.81 -15.80 13.54
N SER A 132 -11.81 -15.93 14.42
CA SER A 132 -11.57 -15.00 15.51
C SER A 132 -11.36 -13.57 14.98
N LYS A 133 -10.58 -13.41 13.92
CA LYS A 133 -10.36 -12.10 13.29
C LYS A 133 -11.60 -11.56 12.60
N ARG A 134 -12.40 -12.40 11.93
CA ARG A 134 -13.67 -11.94 11.34
C ARG A 134 -14.62 -11.40 12.40
N SER A 135 -14.79 -12.13 13.49
CA SER A 135 -15.63 -11.71 14.61
C SER A 135 -15.10 -10.41 15.24
N ALA A 136 -13.78 -10.30 15.44
CA ALA A 136 -13.16 -9.08 15.95
C ALA A 136 -13.36 -7.87 15.03
N VAL A 137 -13.16 -8.03 13.71
CA VAL A 137 -13.37 -6.96 12.72
C VAL A 137 -14.84 -6.55 12.67
N ARG A 138 -15.78 -7.50 12.70
CA ARG A 138 -17.22 -7.20 12.74
C ARG A 138 -17.57 -6.35 13.96
N MET A 139 -17.08 -6.72 15.14
CA MET A 139 -17.30 -5.92 16.36
C MET A 139 -16.64 -4.54 16.28
N ALA A 140 -15.43 -4.45 15.72
CA ALA A 140 -14.74 -3.18 15.53
C ALA A 140 -15.50 -2.24 14.58
N LEU A 141 -16.07 -2.77 13.48
CA LEU A 141 -16.88 -2.00 12.53
C LEU A 141 -18.16 -1.47 13.18
N ILE A 142 -18.86 -2.29 13.97
CA ILE A 142 -20.04 -1.84 14.74
C ILE A 142 -19.66 -0.71 15.70
N LYS A 143 -18.54 -0.89 16.44
CA LYS A 143 -18.05 0.15 17.36
C LYS A 143 -17.71 1.45 16.62
N GLN A 144 -17.04 1.35 15.47
CA GLN A 144 -16.70 2.49 14.65
C GLN A 144 -17.97 3.23 14.18
N GLU A 145 -18.98 2.49 13.70
CA GLU A 145 -20.25 3.08 13.28
C GLU A 145 -20.95 3.80 14.43
N LEU A 146 -21.00 3.20 15.63
CA LEU A 146 -21.57 3.87 16.81
C LEU A 146 -20.81 5.15 17.16
N LEU A 147 -19.48 5.13 17.14
CA LEU A 147 -18.65 6.30 17.44
C LEU A 147 -18.81 7.44 16.43
N LEU A 148 -18.97 7.11 15.14
CA LEU A 148 -19.18 8.09 14.08
C LEU A 148 -20.55 8.77 14.14
N HIS A 149 -21.55 8.14 14.77
CA HIS A 149 -22.92 8.63 14.87
C HIS A 149 -23.30 9.15 16.27
N GLN A 150 -22.36 9.24 17.22
CA GLN A 150 -22.66 9.91 18.49
C GLN A 150 -22.80 11.42 18.26
N PRO A 151 -23.87 12.07 18.77
CA PRO A 151 -23.94 13.52 18.76
C PRO A 151 -22.78 14.09 19.58
N GLN A 152 -22.07 15.06 19.00
CA GLN A 152 -21.00 15.79 19.70
C GLN A 152 -21.57 16.64 20.84
#